data_AF-A0A0R3TQT7-F1
#
_entry.id   AF-A0A0R3TQT7-F1
#
_cell.length_a   1.000
_cell.length_b   1.000
_cell.length_c   1.000
_cell.angle_alpha   90.00
_cell.angle_beta   90.00
_cell.angle_gamma   90.00
#
_symmetry.space_group_name_H-M   'P 1'
#
loop_
_entity.id
_entity.type
_entity.pdbx_description
1 polymer ?
#
loop_
_entity_poly.entity_id
_entity_poly.type
_entity_poly.pdbx_seq_one_letter_code
_entity_poly.pdbx_strand_id
1 'polypeptide(L)'
;MLNLGFAAIPTFIRKINAKQVDSVKPVVIGCYRMYAGDELGRGVQKGGGKGGHVRDAGGSLGKREAALEEEYFYRKNMEQLNDFKKHLEDEVNFHKEQIERHKEALKRSLKELDEID
;
A
#
# COMPACT_ATOMS: atom_id res chain seq x y z
N MET A 1 -3.09 -9.28 57.52
CA MET A 1 -2.16 -9.52 56.40
C MET A 1 -2.88 -9.17 55.12
N LEU A 2 -2.45 -8.09 54.46
CA LEU A 2 -3.13 -7.43 53.34
C LEU A 2 -2.82 -8.18 52.03
N ASN A 3 -3.78 -8.94 51.51
CA ASN A 3 -3.78 -9.39 50.11
C ASN A 3 -4.55 -8.36 49.28
N LEU A 4 -3.88 -7.26 48.94
CA LEU A 4 -4.29 -6.33 47.89
C LEU A 4 -3.41 -6.62 46.68
N GLY A 5 -4.03 -7.07 45.58
CA GLY A 5 -3.28 -7.47 44.38
C GLY A 5 -4.10 -7.52 43.10
N PHE A 6 -4.90 -6.49 42.86
CA PHE A 6 -5.29 -5.99 41.53
C PHE A 6 -5.92 -7.00 40.56
N ALA A 7 -7.21 -7.30 40.78
CA ALA A 7 -8.11 -7.69 39.72
C ALA A 7 -8.27 -6.54 38.70
N ALA A 8 -8.41 -6.91 37.43
CA ALA A 8 -8.93 -6.10 36.34
C ALA A 8 -8.14 -4.81 36.03
N ILE A 9 -7.08 -4.94 35.24
CA ILE A 9 -6.60 -3.83 34.41
C ILE A 9 -7.78 -3.40 33.51
N PRO A 10 -8.28 -2.15 33.61
CA PRO A 10 -9.29 -1.66 32.68
C PRO A 10 -8.71 -1.67 31.26
N THR A 11 -9.51 -2.08 30.28
CA THR A 11 -9.12 -2.26 28.86
C THR A 11 -8.51 -1.02 28.19
N PHE A 12 -8.52 0.12 28.88
CA PHE A 12 -7.94 1.39 28.47
C PHE A 12 -6.40 1.49 28.66
N ILE A 13 -5.77 0.72 29.56
CA ILE A 13 -4.32 0.84 29.89
C ILE A 13 -3.41 -0.07 29.02
N ARG A 14 -3.95 -0.96 28.16
CA ARG A 14 -3.13 -1.82 27.29
C ARG A 14 -2.52 -1.11 26.06
N LYS A 15 -2.40 0.22 26.08
CA LYS A 15 -2.00 1.02 24.92
C LYS A 15 -0.69 1.77 25.14
N ILE A 16 0.40 1.07 25.45
CA ILE A 16 1.76 1.63 25.34
C ILE A 16 2.70 0.57 24.73
N ASN A 17 2.92 0.74 23.42
CA ASN A 17 4.18 0.48 22.71
C ASN A 17 4.87 -0.88 22.90
N ALA A 18 4.33 -1.92 22.26
CA ALA A 18 5.13 -3.07 21.86
C ALA A 18 5.68 -2.80 20.45
N LYS A 19 6.93 -2.34 20.34
CA LYS A 19 7.70 -2.53 19.10
C LYS A 19 7.93 -4.03 18.92
N GLN A 20 7.05 -4.67 18.15
CA GLN A 20 7.29 -6.00 17.62
C GLN A 20 7.85 -5.83 16.21
N VAL A 21 9.15 -5.54 16.12
CA VAL A 21 9.91 -5.96 14.93
C VAL A 21 10.05 -7.49 15.02
N ASP A 22 10.01 -8.13 13.85
CA ASP A 22 10.27 -9.56 13.62
C ASP A 22 9.08 -10.51 13.76
N SER A 23 7.99 -10.21 13.05
CA SER A 23 7.24 -11.22 12.28
C SER A 23 6.22 -10.54 11.37
N VAL A 24 6.67 -9.64 10.50
CA VAL A 24 5.83 -9.19 9.38
C VAL A 24 5.74 -10.38 8.43
N LYS A 25 4.62 -11.10 8.52
CA LYS A 25 4.20 -12.11 7.54
C LYS A 25 4.38 -11.49 6.14
N PRO A 26 4.93 -12.23 5.15
CA PRO A 26 5.06 -11.71 3.80
C PRO A 26 3.68 -11.62 3.16
N VAL A 27 2.97 -10.53 3.43
CA VAL A 27 1.80 -10.05 2.66
C VAL A 27 2.29 -9.11 1.55
N VAL A 28 3.58 -9.19 1.23
CA VAL A 28 4.14 -8.70 -0.02
C VAL A 28 4.13 -9.89 -0.97
N ILE A 29 3.01 -10.09 -1.65
CA ILE A 29 3.00 -10.82 -2.93
C ILE A 29 3.72 -9.88 -3.92
N GLY A 30 5.03 -9.85 -3.78
CA GLY A 30 5.97 -9.08 -4.57
C GLY A 30 7.19 -9.96 -4.73
N CYS A 31 7.43 -10.33 -5.99
CA CYS A 31 8.49 -11.16 -6.52
C CYS A 31 9.90 -10.87 -5.98
N TYR A 32 10.24 -11.33 -4.78
CA TYR A 32 11.65 -11.56 -4.44
C TYR A 32 12.06 -12.94 -4.92
N ARG A 33 12.34 -13.05 -6.23
CA ARG A 33 13.03 -14.20 -6.79
C ARG A 33 14.35 -13.75 -7.38
N MET A 34 15.38 -13.73 -6.54
CA MET A 34 16.77 -13.54 -6.98
C MET A 34 17.60 -14.68 -6.39
N TYR A 35 17.70 -15.77 -7.14
CA TYR A 35 18.79 -16.73 -6.99
C TYR A 35 19.75 -16.53 -8.17
N ALA A 36 21.06 -16.63 -7.92
CA ALA A 36 22.06 -16.63 -8.97
C ALA A 36 21.78 -17.82 -9.93
N GLY A 37 21.28 -17.50 -11.14
CA GLY A 37 20.89 -18.48 -12.17
C GLY A 37 19.43 -18.40 -12.65
N ASP A 38 18.60 -17.49 -12.13
CA ASP A 38 17.25 -17.20 -12.67
C ASP A 38 17.34 -16.21 -13.85
N GLU A 39 17.72 -16.74 -15.02
CA GLU A 39 17.66 -15.97 -16.26
C GLU A 39 16.21 -15.87 -16.76
N LEU A 40 15.78 -14.65 -17.06
CA LEU A 40 14.51 -14.37 -17.73
C LEU A 40 14.40 -15.19 -19.02
N GLY A 41 13.27 -15.89 -19.18
CA GLY A 41 13.01 -16.73 -20.35
C GLY A 41 13.64 -18.12 -20.32
N ARG A 42 13.94 -18.73 -19.16
CA ARG A 42 14.04 -20.20 -19.07
C ARG A 42 12.64 -20.81 -19.06
N GLY A 43 12.46 -21.87 -19.86
CA GLY A 43 11.22 -22.61 -20.03
C GLY A 43 10.54 -23.12 -18.76
N VAL A 44 9.34 -23.68 -18.93
CA VAL A 44 8.36 -24.05 -17.89
C VAL A 44 8.98 -25.00 -16.88
N GLN A 45 9.51 -24.46 -15.78
CA GLN A 45 9.56 -25.16 -14.49
C GLN A 45 9.90 -24.24 -13.30
N LYS A 46 9.70 -22.92 -13.36
CA LYS A 46 9.95 -22.04 -12.20
C LYS A 46 8.96 -20.88 -12.11
N GLY A 47 7.75 -21.18 -11.64
CA GLY A 47 6.84 -20.24 -10.98
C GLY A 47 6.33 -19.08 -11.84
N GLY A 48 5.21 -19.30 -12.51
CA GLY A 48 4.53 -18.33 -13.36
C GLY A 48 3.99 -19.11 -14.56
N GLY A 49 2.67 -19.04 -14.80
CA GLY A 49 1.98 -19.92 -15.74
C GLY A 49 2.66 -20.03 -17.11
N LYS A 50 2.50 -21.20 -17.75
CA LYS A 50 3.08 -21.54 -19.04
C LYS A 50 2.84 -20.43 -20.08
N GLY A 51 3.87 -19.61 -20.34
CA GLY A 51 3.81 -18.45 -21.25
C GLY A 51 3.79 -18.80 -22.74
N GLY A 52 3.19 -19.93 -23.12
CA GLY A 52 3.21 -20.44 -24.50
C GLY A 52 4.52 -21.14 -24.90
N HIS A 53 4.50 -21.79 -26.07
CA HIS A 53 5.60 -22.66 -26.53
C HIS A 53 6.94 -21.93 -26.75
N VAL A 54 6.91 -20.63 -27.07
CA VAL A 54 8.12 -19.85 -27.37
C VAL A 54 8.93 -19.52 -26.11
N ARG A 55 8.24 -19.17 -25.01
CA ARG A 55 8.85 -18.95 -23.70
C ARG A 55 9.26 -20.25 -23.03
N ASP A 56 8.46 -21.30 -23.24
CA ASP A 56 8.73 -22.65 -22.75
C ASP A 56 9.98 -23.27 -23.41
N ALA A 57 10.26 -22.96 -24.68
CA ALA A 57 11.45 -23.44 -25.37
C ALA A 57 12.76 -22.84 -24.84
N GLY A 58 12.70 -21.72 -24.10
CA GLY A 58 13.88 -21.13 -23.45
C GLY A 58 14.95 -20.57 -24.40
N GLY A 59 14.58 -20.26 -25.64
CA GLY A 59 15.49 -19.75 -26.68
C GLY A 59 15.70 -18.23 -26.63
N SER A 60 16.56 -17.70 -27.52
CA SER A 60 16.83 -16.26 -27.65
C SER A 60 15.56 -15.43 -27.89
N LEU A 61 14.59 -15.97 -28.63
CA LEU A 61 13.29 -15.35 -28.86
C LEU A 61 12.45 -15.28 -27.57
N GLY A 62 12.42 -16.36 -26.77
CA GLY A 62 11.72 -16.38 -25.48
C GLY A 62 12.30 -15.40 -24.46
N LYS A 63 13.63 -15.22 -24.45
CA LYS A 63 14.29 -14.20 -23.60
C LYS A 63 13.96 -12.78 -24.03
N ARG A 64 13.90 -12.52 -25.34
CA ARG A 64 13.52 -11.21 -25.89
C ARG A 64 12.05 -10.88 -25.60
N GLU A 65 11.15 -11.85 -25.74
CA GLU A 65 9.73 -11.69 -25.39
C GLU A 65 9.51 -11.47 -23.90
N ALA A 66 10.30 -12.11 -23.02
CA ALA A 66 10.25 -11.86 -21.58
C ALA A 66 10.60 -10.40 -21.24
N ALA A 67 11.71 -9.89 -21.78
CA ALA A 67 12.15 -8.52 -21.53
C ALA A 67 11.13 -7.46 -22.00
N LEU A 68 10.50 -7.67 -23.17
CA LEU A 68 9.50 -6.73 -23.71
C LEU A 68 8.22 -6.71 -22.88
N GLU A 69 7.75 -7.87 -22.43
CA GLU A 69 6.58 -7.91 -21.56
C GLU A 69 6.87 -7.30 -20.19
N GLU A 70 8.06 -7.53 -19.63
CA GLU A 70 8.47 -6.90 -18.37
C GLU A 70 8.49 -5.37 -18.48
N GLU A 71 9.03 -4.82 -19.58
CA GLU A 71 8.99 -3.37 -19.82
C GLU A 71 7.54 -2.86 -19.91
N TYR A 72 6.68 -3.58 -20.61
CA TYR A 72 5.26 -3.23 -20.74
C TYR A 72 4.55 -3.21 -19.38
N PHE A 73 4.71 -4.27 -18.58
CA PHE A 73 4.10 -4.36 -17.25
C PHE A 73 4.67 -3.33 -16.29
N TYR A 74 5.98 -3.07 -16.35
CA TYR A 74 6.61 -2.02 -15.57
C TYR A 74 5.99 -0.65 -15.87
N ARG A 75 5.86 -0.30 -17.16
CA ARG A 75 5.22 0.95 -17.59
C ARG A 75 3.77 1.03 -17.14
N LYS A 76 3.01 -0.07 -17.24
CA LYS A 76 1.61 -0.13 -16.80
C LYS A 76 1.47 0.02 -15.28
N ASN A 77 2.34 -0.60 -14.50
CA ASN A 77 2.36 -0.45 -13.05
C ASN A 77 2.68 1.00 -12.67
N MET A 78 3.64 1.64 -13.35
CA MET A 78 3.98 3.05 -13.12
C MET A 78 2.83 4.00 -13.48
N GLU A 79 2.11 3.73 -14.57
CA GLU A 79 0.90 4.46 -14.96
C GLU A 79 -0.17 4.38 -13.86
N GLN A 80 -0.50 3.16 -13.41
CA GLN A 80 -1.46 2.93 -12.33
C GLN A 80 -1.05 3.63 -11.02
N LEU A 81 0.23 3.58 -10.66
CA LEU A 81 0.72 4.27 -9.45
C LEU A 81 0.59 5.79 -9.57
N ASN A 82 0.83 6.36 -10.75
CA ASN A 82 0.67 7.79 -10.97
C ASN A 82 -0.80 8.21 -10.90
N ASP A 83 -1.71 7.42 -11.46
CA ASP A 83 -3.15 7.70 -11.38
C ASP A 83 -3.66 7.61 -9.95
N PHE A 84 -3.20 6.61 -9.18
CA PHE A 84 -3.51 6.50 -7.75
C PHE A 84 -3.01 7.72 -6.96
N LYS A 85 -1.79 8.20 -7.25
CA LYS A 85 -1.26 9.41 -6.58
C LYS A 85 -2.11 10.64 -6.88
N LYS A 86 -2.46 10.87 -8.15
CA LYS A 86 -3.33 11.98 -8.55
C LYS A 86 -4.67 11.93 -7.84
N HIS A 87 -5.30 10.75 -7.81
CA HIS A 87 -6.58 10.59 -7.12
C HIS A 87 -6.49 10.97 -5.64
N LEU A 88 -5.44 10.55 -4.94
CA LEU A 88 -5.22 10.93 -3.54
C LEU A 88 -4.96 12.43 -3.37
N GLU A 89 -4.24 13.06 -4.29
CA GLU A 89 -4.04 14.52 -4.29
C GLU A 89 -5.37 15.27 -4.45
N ASP A 90 -6.23 14.81 -5.36
CA ASP A 90 -7.56 15.38 -5.59
C ASP A 90 -8.46 15.23 -4.36
N GLU A 91 -8.46 14.06 -3.70
CA GLU A 91 -9.20 13.83 -2.45
C GLU A 91 -8.74 14.77 -1.32
N VAL A 92 -7.42 14.92 -1.18
CA VAL A 92 -6.83 15.82 -0.17
C VAL A 92 -7.26 17.26 -0.42
N ASN A 93 -7.25 17.71 -1.68
CA ASN A 93 -7.67 19.05 -2.03
C ASN A 93 -9.16 19.26 -1.80
N PHE A 94 -9.99 18.29 -2.19
CA PHE A 94 -11.43 18.32 -1.91
C PHE A 94 -11.71 18.44 -0.40
N HIS A 95 -11.05 17.65 0.44
CA HIS A 95 -11.24 17.72 1.89
C HIS A 95 -10.76 19.04 2.49
N LYS A 96 -9.65 19.62 1.99
CA LYS A 96 -9.21 20.97 2.40
C LYS A 96 -10.28 22.02 2.11
N GLU A 97 -10.88 21.99 0.92
CA GLU A 97 -11.95 22.93 0.56
C GLU A 97 -13.20 22.78 1.43
N GLN A 98 -13.57 21.54 1.80
CA GLN A 98 -14.69 21.32 2.72
C GLN A 98 -14.39 21.88 4.11
N ILE A 99 -13.17 21.68 4.61
CA ILE A 99 -12.74 22.23 5.90
C ILE A 99 -12.83 23.75 5.90
N GLU A 100 -12.36 24.42 4.84
CA GLU A 100 -12.44 25.88 4.75
C GLU A 100 -13.89 26.38 4.71
N ARG A 101 -14.77 25.74 3.92
CA ARG A 101 -16.21 26.04 3.92
C ARG A 101 -16.84 25.90 5.31
N HIS A 102 -16.51 24.83 6.03
CA HIS A 102 -17.02 24.62 7.39
C HIS A 102 -16.46 25.63 8.39
N LYS A 103 -15.19 26.03 8.26
CA LYS A 103 -14.60 27.10 9.08
C LYS A 103 -15.30 28.44 8.84
N GLU A 104 -15.63 28.77 7.60
CA GLU A 104 -16.38 30.00 7.29
C GLU A 104 -17.78 29.97 7.88
N ALA A 105 -18.49 28.85 7.79
CA ALA A 105 -19.79 28.67 8.44
C ALA A 105 -19.69 28.86 9.97
N LEU A 106 -18.71 28.23 10.62
CA LEU A 106 -18.46 28.41 12.05
C LEU A 106 -18.17 29.87 12.40
N LYS A 107 -17.38 30.59 11.60
CA LYS A 107 -17.11 32.02 11.81
C LYS A 107 -18.38 32.86 11.73
N ARG A 108 -19.33 32.53 10.84
CA ARG A 108 -20.63 33.22 10.75
C ARG A 108 -21.46 32.96 12.00
N SER A 109 -21.62 31.69 12.39
CA SER A 109 -22.36 31.32 13.60
C SER A 109 -21.75 31.91 14.87
N LEU A 110 -20.43 32.03 14.96
CA LEU A 110 -19.78 32.67 16.10
C LEU A 110 -20.11 34.16 16.18
N LYS A 111 -20.11 34.88 15.04
CA LYS A 111 -20.51 36.30 15.01
C LYS A 111 -21.96 36.49 15.42
N GLU A 112 -22.85 35.62 14.97
CA GLU A 112 -24.27 35.66 15.37
C GLU A 112 -24.43 35.45 16.88
N LEU A 113 -23.61 34.60 17.52
CA LEU A 113 -23.61 34.44 18.97
C LEU A 113 -23.10 35.72 19.67
N ASP A 114 -22.00 36.31 19.21
CA ASP A 114 -21.44 37.54 19.77
C ASP A 114 -22.42 38.74 19.68
N GLU A 115 -23.35 38.74 18.72
CA GLU A 115 -24.38 39.78 18.57
C GLU A 115 -25.60 39.57 19.51
N ILE A 116 -25.78 38.36 20.03
CA ILE A 116 -26.90 38.00 20.92
C ILE A 116 -26.55 38.22 22.40
N ASP A 117 -25.26 38.10 22.76
CA ASP A 117 -24.74 38.38 24.10
C ASP A 117 -24.56 39.90 24.38
#